data_AF-A0A0S7Z844-F1
#
_entry.id   AF-A0A0S7Z844-F1
#
_cell.length_a   1.000
_cell.length_b   1.000
_cell.length_c   1.000
_cell.angle_alpha   90.00
_cell.angle_beta   90.00
_cell.angle_gamma   90.00
#
_symmetry.space_group_name_H-M   'P 1'
#
loop_
_entity.id
_entity.type
_entity.pdbx_description
1 polymer ?
#
loop_
_entity_poly.entity_id
_entity_poly.type
_entity_poly.pdbx_seq_one_letter_code
_entity_poly.pdbx_strand_id
1 'polypeptide(L)'
;MPDAVAAQIAIPADGLDTPLAARLRSLVGLLALGGIAWALSTDRRRIPWRLAAWGIALQVVFALFILKTPLGERLFDGAGQLVVGLLGFTLDGASFVFGNLVYDTVPVGIVGQGGFSAMPDQVARTGAAFAFFVLPTIIFFSALMTVLYHLGVMQVAVRSVAWVMQRTLRTSGAETLSAAGNIFVGQTEAPLLIKPFVQRMTRS
;
A
#
# COMPACT_ATOMS: atom_id res chain seq x y z
N MET A 1 -9.74 1.31 19.46
CA MET A 1 -8.61 1.30 18.49
C MET A 1 -8.98 0.77 17.10
N PRO A 2 -9.82 -0.29 16.91
CA PRO A 2 -10.28 -0.66 15.56
C PRO A 2 -11.06 0.46 14.85
N ASP A 3 -11.82 1.26 15.60
CA ASP A 3 -12.62 2.37 15.04
C ASP A 3 -11.76 3.51 14.46
N ALA A 4 -10.55 3.72 15.00
CA ALA A 4 -9.64 4.76 14.52
C ALA A 4 -8.97 4.38 13.19
N VAL A 5 -8.73 3.08 12.97
CA VAL A 5 -8.18 2.57 11.71
C VAL A 5 -9.27 2.51 10.64
N ALA A 6 -10.49 2.10 11.01
CA ALA A 6 -11.66 2.15 10.12
C ALA A 6 -11.97 3.59 9.65
N ALA A 7 -11.87 4.58 10.55
CA ALA A 7 -12.09 5.99 10.22
C ALA A 7 -11.01 6.60 9.30
N GLN A 8 -9.78 6.06 9.27
CA GLN A 8 -8.71 6.50 8.36
C GLN A 8 -8.86 5.92 6.95
N ILE A 9 -9.60 4.82 6.80
CA ILE A 9 -9.83 4.14 5.52
C ILE A 9 -11.15 4.61 4.88
N ALA A 10 -12.07 5.17 5.67
CA ALA A 10 -13.29 5.76 5.16
C ALA A 10 -12.98 6.88 4.15
N ILE A 11 -13.42 6.71 2.92
CA ILE A 11 -13.37 7.75 1.90
C ILE A 11 -14.18 8.95 2.44
N PRO A 12 -13.62 10.18 2.48
CA PRO A 12 -14.34 11.33 2.98
C PRO A 12 -15.65 11.51 2.21
N ALA A 13 -16.77 11.25 2.87
CA ALA A 13 -18.11 11.39 2.30
C ALA A 13 -18.51 12.86 2.08
N ASP A 14 -17.79 13.79 2.70
CA ASP A 14 -18.06 15.22 2.61
C ASP A 14 -17.18 15.91 1.55
N GLY A 15 -17.85 16.34 0.47
CA GLY A 15 -17.49 17.55 -0.27
C GLY A 15 -16.45 17.39 -1.38
N LEU A 16 -16.91 16.97 -2.57
CA LEU A 16 -16.25 17.36 -3.82
C LEU A 16 -16.46 18.85 -4.18
N ASP A 17 -16.94 19.67 -3.24
CA ASP A 17 -17.02 21.14 -3.31
C ASP A 17 -15.63 21.79 -3.19
N THR A 18 -14.65 21.17 -3.83
CA THR A 18 -13.32 21.74 -3.99
C THR A 18 -13.45 22.97 -4.89
N PRO A 19 -13.05 24.16 -4.41
CA PRO A 19 -13.12 25.37 -5.21
C PRO A 19 -12.32 25.18 -6.50
N LEU A 20 -12.77 25.81 -7.59
CA LEU A 20 -12.14 25.68 -8.91
C LEU A 20 -10.63 25.98 -8.86
N ALA A 21 -10.21 26.90 -8.00
CA ALA A 21 -8.81 27.20 -7.72
C ALA A 21 -7.99 26.00 -7.22
N ALA A 22 -8.55 25.15 -6.35
CA ALA A 22 -7.88 23.96 -5.85
C ALA A 22 -7.73 22.90 -6.96
N ARG A 23 -8.75 22.73 -7.79
CA ARG A 23 -8.71 21.81 -8.95
C ARG A 23 -7.66 22.26 -9.97
N LEU A 24 -7.59 23.56 -10.26
CA LEU A 24 -6.54 24.13 -11.10
C LEU A 24 -5.15 23.93 -10.50
N ARG A 25 -4.99 24.08 -9.18
CA ARG A 25 -3.71 23.81 -8.50
C ARG A 25 -3.26 22.36 -8.68
N SER A 26 -4.17 21.39 -8.54
CA SER A 26 -3.86 19.98 -8.80
C SER A 26 -3.45 19.73 -10.25
N LEU A 27 -4.14 20.37 -11.21
CA LEU A 27 -3.79 20.27 -12.63
C LEU A 27 -2.41 20.86 -12.93
N VAL A 28 -2.10 22.04 -12.37
CA VAL A 28 -0.77 22.65 -12.48
C VAL A 28 0.30 21.75 -11.87
N GLY A 29 0.02 21.11 -10.73
CA GLY A 29 0.92 20.14 -10.12
C GLY A 29 1.22 18.95 -11.02
N LEU A 30 0.19 18.37 -11.65
CA LEU A 30 0.35 17.26 -12.60
C LEU A 30 1.20 17.67 -13.81
N LEU A 31 0.95 18.85 -14.37
CA LEU A 31 1.72 19.39 -15.49
C LEU A 31 3.17 19.72 -15.08
N ALA A 32 3.38 20.24 -13.87
CA ALA A 32 4.71 20.52 -13.34
C ALA A 32 5.54 19.25 -13.16
N LEU A 33 4.96 18.19 -12.59
CA LEU A 33 5.63 16.89 -12.46
C LEU A 33 5.95 16.28 -13.82
N GLY A 34 5.01 16.34 -14.77
CA GLY A 34 5.25 15.94 -16.16
C GLY A 34 6.35 16.77 -16.83
N GLY A 35 6.39 18.08 -16.57
CA GLY A 35 7.41 19.00 -17.07
C GLY A 35 8.80 18.72 -16.49
N ILE A 36 8.90 18.39 -15.20
CA ILE A 36 10.15 17.97 -14.56
C ILE A 36 10.64 16.65 -15.16
N ALA A 37 9.75 15.67 -15.32
CA ALA A 37 10.09 14.40 -15.98
C ALA A 37 10.58 14.61 -17.41
N TRP A 38 9.95 15.51 -18.17
CA TRP A 38 10.39 15.90 -19.51
C TRP A 38 11.75 16.63 -19.49
N ALA A 39 11.99 17.51 -18.52
CA ALA A 39 13.24 18.27 -18.40
C ALA A 39 14.43 17.36 -18.08
N LEU A 40 14.23 16.36 -17.23
CA LEU A 40 15.23 15.36 -16.84
C LEU A 40 15.37 14.19 -17.82
N SER A 41 14.54 14.14 -18.88
CA SER A 41 14.59 13.06 -19.88
C SER A 41 15.89 13.10 -20.69
N THR A 42 16.51 11.93 -20.85
CA THR A 42 17.76 11.75 -21.61
C THR A 42 17.56 12.00 -23.12
N ASP A 43 16.41 11.63 -23.68
CA ASP A 43 16.06 11.91 -25.08
C ASP A 43 14.62 12.41 -25.20
N ARG A 44 14.47 13.73 -25.19
CA ARG A 44 13.17 14.42 -25.26
C ARG A 44 12.42 14.19 -26.57
N ARG A 45 13.10 13.74 -27.62
CA ARG A 45 12.49 13.53 -28.95
C ARG A 45 11.89 12.14 -29.10
N ARG A 46 12.35 11.17 -28.31
CA ARG A 46 11.89 9.76 -28.38
C ARG A 46 10.89 9.38 -27.30
N ILE A 47 10.25 10.35 -26.67
CA ILE A 47 9.25 10.09 -25.64
C ILE A 47 8.04 9.37 -26.26
N PRO A 48 7.70 8.15 -25.81
CA PRO A 48 6.52 7.46 -26.29
C PRO A 48 5.28 8.10 -25.66
N TRP A 49 4.78 9.18 -26.27
CA TRP A 49 3.62 9.95 -25.76
C TRP A 49 2.38 9.11 -25.50
N ARG A 50 2.19 8.03 -26.26
CA ARG A 50 1.13 7.05 -25.99
C ARG A 50 1.29 6.40 -24.61
N LEU A 51 2.50 5.98 -24.25
CA LEU A 51 2.80 5.36 -22.95
C LEU A 51 2.55 6.35 -21.82
N ALA A 52 3.08 7.57 -21.94
CA ALA A 52 2.90 8.62 -20.93
C ALA A 52 1.42 9.00 -20.76
N ALA A 53 0.70 9.20 -21.86
CA ALA A 53 -0.72 9.53 -21.82
C ALA A 53 -1.57 8.40 -21.21
N TRP A 54 -1.32 7.14 -21.59
CA TRP A 54 -2.03 6.00 -20.98
C TRP A 54 -1.67 5.78 -19.52
N GLY A 55 -0.42 6.02 -19.11
CA GLY A 55 0.00 5.95 -17.71
C GLY A 55 -0.77 6.93 -16.84
N ILE A 56 -0.82 8.20 -17.26
CA ILE A 56 -1.59 9.24 -16.56
C ILE A 56 -3.09 8.93 -16.61
N ALA A 57 -3.62 8.55 -17.78
CA ALA A 57 -5.03 8.25 -17.94
C ALA A 57 -5.48 7.08 -17.06
N LEU A 58 -4.70 5.99 -17.00
CA LEU A 58 -5.03 4.82 -16.18
C LEU A 58 -5.06 5.18 -14.69
N GLN A 59 -4.11 5.99 -14.22
CA GLN A 59 -4.09 6.49 -12.84
C GLN A 59 -5.32 7.36 -12.53
N VAL A 60 -5.67 8.30 -13.42
CA VAL A 60 -6.84 9.17 -13.24
C VAL A 60 -8.15 8.38 -13.29
N VAL A 61 -8.28 7.45 -14.24
CA VAL A 61 -9.47 6.59 -14.34
C VAL A 61 -9.62 5.72 -13.09
N PHE A 62 -8.54 5.12 -12.61
CA PHE A 62 -8.56 4.31 -11.39
C PHE A 62 -8.92 5.15 -10.15
N ALA A 63 -8.35 6.35 -10.02
CA ALA A 63 -8.66 7.29 -8.94
C ALA A 63 -10.15 7.72 -8.98
N LEU A 64 -10.67 8.09 -10.15
CA LEU A 64 -12.08 8.45 -10.30
C LEU A 64 -13.01 7.25 -10.05
N PHE A 65 -12.61 6.05 -10.47
CA PHE A 65 -13.37 4.84 -10.20
C PHE A 65 -13.51 4.63 -8.69
N ILE A 66 -12.42 4.66 -7.93
CA ILE A 66 -12.45 4.43 -6.48
C ILE A 66 -13.10 5.58 -5.71
N LEU A 67 -12.75 6.84 -6.01
CA LEU A 67 -13.15 7.99 -5.20
C LEU A 67 -14.52 8.58 -5.57
N LYS A 68 -15.03 8.33 -6.77
CA LYS A 68 -16.28 8.96 -7.26
C LYS A 68 -17.42 7.99 -7.48
N THR A 69 -17.13 6.69 -7.68
CA THR A 69 -18.17 5.71 -7.94
C THR A 69 -18.55 4.96 -6.66
N PRO A 70 -19.85 4.74 -6.40
CA PRO A 70 -20.30 4.01 -5.21
C PRO A 70 -19.87 2.54 -5.23
N LEU A 71 -19.62 1.99 -6.42
CA LEU A 71 -19.07 0.65 -6.56
C LEU A 71 -17.60 0.62 -6.14
N GLY A 72 -16.81 1.59 -6.59
CA GLY A 72 -15.39 1.70 -6.25
C GLY A 72 -15.16 1.91 -4.75
N GLU A 73 -15.96 2.77 -4.12
CA GLU A 73 -15.98 3.00 -2.67
C GLU A 73 -16.24 1.68 -1.92
N ARG A 74 -17.33 0.97 -2.22
CA ARG A 74 -17.66 -0.31 -1.55
C ARG A 74 -16.57 -1.37 -1.73
N LEU A 75 -15.99 -1.47 -2.93
CA LEU A 75 -14.91 -2.42 -3.20
C LEU A 75 -13.66 -2.08 -2.39
N PHE A 76 -13.32 -0.80 -2.32
CA PHE A 76 -12.13 -0.35 -1.61
C PHE A 76 -12.30 -0.41 -0.09
N ASP A 77 -13.49 -0.08 0.42
CA ASP A 77 -13.84 -0.27 1.83
C ASP A 77 -13.79 -1.74 2.22
N GLY A 78 -14.31 -2.64 1.38
CA GLY A 78 -14.22 -4.08 1.60
C GLY A 78 -12.78 -4.58 1.64
N ALA A 79 -11.92 -4.10 0.73
CA ALA A 79 -10.49 -4.40 0.76
C ALA A 79 -9.81 -3.83 2.02
N GLY A 80 -10.18 -2.62 2.43
CA GLY A 80 -9.72 -1.98 3.65
C GLY A 80 -10.08 -2.78 4.91
N GLN A 81 -11.33 -3.22 5.03
CA GLN A 81 -11.79 -4.07 6.13
C GLN A 81 -11.02 -5.40 6.17
N LEU A 82 -10.73 -5.99 5.01
CA LEU A 82 -9.89 -7.19 4.93
C LEU A 82 -8.48 -6.94 5.49
N VAL A 83 -7.85 -5.82 5.11
CA VAL A 83 -6.53 -5.44 5.65
C VAL A 83 -6.59 -5.20 7.15
N VAL A 84 -7.62 -4.51 7.65
CA VAL A 84 -7.82 -4.30 9.09
C VAL A 84 -8.03 -5.62 9.83
N GLY A 85 -8.78 -6.56 9.26
CA GLY A 85 -8.92 -7.91 9.82
C GLY A 85 -7.59 -8.65 9.93
N LEU A 86 -6.75 -8.59 8.89
CA LEU A 86 -5.40 -9.16 8.91
C LEU A 86 -4.49 -8.49 9.94
N LEU A 87 -4.58 -7.17 10.10
CA LEU A 87 -3.88 -6.44 11.17
C LEU A 87 -4.37 -6.87 12.56
N GLY A 88 -5.65 -7.22 12.72
CA GLY A 88 -6.19 -7.80 13.95
C GLY A 88 -5.51 -9.12 14.32
N PHE A 89 -5.43 -10.07 13.38
CA PHE A 89 -4.72 -11.35 13.61
C PHE A 89 -3.23 -11.15 13.92
N THR A 90 -2.62 -10.15 13.29
CA THR A 90 -1.23 -9.77 13.55
C THR A 90 -1.07 -9.27 14.99
N LEU A 91 -1.97 -8.39 15.45
CA LEU A 91 -1.95 -7.84 16.80
C LEU A 91 -2.11 -8.94 17.85
N ASP A 92 -3.00 -9.89 17.63
CA ASP A 92 -3.18 -11.06 18.51
C ASP A 92 -1.88 -11.86 18.61
N GLY A 93 -1.24 -12.16 17.47
CA GLY A 93 0.06 -12.85 17.43
C GLY A 93 1.20 -12.07 18.10
N ALA A 94 1.26 -10.75 17.90
CA ALA A 94 2.25 -9.90 18.55
C ALA A 94 2.04 -9.83 20.06
N SER A 95 0.79 -9.73 20.52
CA SER A 95 0.45 -9.69 21.95
C SER A 95 0.76 -11.02 22.64
N PHE A 96 0.64 -12.14 21.94
CA PHE A 96 1.07 -13.45 22.44
C PHE A 96 2.59 -13.51 22.69
N VAL A 97 3.40 -12.93 21.80
CA VAL A 97 4.86 -12.96 21.91
C VAL A 97 5.40 -11.88 22.87
N PHE A 98 4.87 -10.67 22.80
CA PHE A 98 5.43 -9.48 23.48
C PHE A 98 4.54 -8.92 24.59
N GLY A 99 3.36 -9.51 24.83
CA GLY A 99 2.43 -9.07 25.86
C GLY A 99 1.98 -7.62 25.66
N ASN A 100 1.99 -6.84 26.74
CA ASN A 100 1.50 -5.47 26.74
C ASN A 100 2.42 -4.46 26.03
N LEU A 101 3.64 -4.86 25.63
CA LEU A 101 4.60 -3.97 24.96
C LEU A 101 4.19 -3.57 23.53
N VAL A 102 3.20 -4.29 22.97
CA VAL A 102 2.64 -4.00 21.65
C VAL A 102 1.79 -2.72 21.67
N TYR A 103 1.22 -2.39 22.83
CA TYR A 103 0.40 -1.20 23.00
C TYR A 103 1.25 0.03 23.32
N ASP A 104 0.78 1.20 22.88
CA ASP A 104 1.44 2.48 23.15
C ASP A 104 1.49 2.81 24.65
N THR A 105 0.52 2.28 25.40
CA THR A 105 0.40 2.44 26.84
C THR A 105 0.51 1.09 27.53
N VAL A 106 1.47 0.98 28.44
CA VAL A 106 1.66 -0.19 29.29
C VAL A 106 1.11 0.13 30.69
N PRO A 107 0.27 -0.72 31.29
CA PRO A 107 -0.20 -0.51 32.66
C PRO A 107 1.00 -0.50 33.63
N VAL A 108 1.02 0.48 34.53
CA VAL A 108 1.99 0.54 35.63
C VAL A 108 1.34 0.05 36.92
N GLY A 109 2.12 -0.57 37.79
CA GLY A 109 1.58 -1.27 38.94
C GLY A 109 2.64 -1.61 39.97
N ILE A 110 2.17 -2.07 41.12
CA ILE A 110 3.03 -2.61 42.19
C ILE A 110 3.22 -4.12 41.98
N VAL A 111 4.44 -4.59 42.20
CA VAL A 111 4.76 -6.01 42.23
C VAL A 111 4.69 -6.48 43.68
N GLY A 112 3.70 -7.33 44.00
CA GLY A 112 3.50 -7.91 45.33
C GLY A 112 3.74 -9.42 45.33
N GLN A 113 3.53 -10.07 46.49
CA GLN A 113 3.73 -11.52 46.66
C GLN A 113 2.79 -12.39 45.80
N GLY A 114 1.72 -11.82 45.23
CA GLY A 114 0.77 -12.49 44.34
C GLY A 114 0.92 -12.13 42.85
N GLY A 115 1.97 -11.40 42.46
CA GLY A 115 2.21 -10.94 41.09
C GLY A 115 2.03 -9.44 40.90
N PHE A 116 1.91 -9.03 39.63
CA PHE A 116 1.75 -7.63 39.23
C PHE A 116 0.29 -7.19 39.40
N SER A 117 0.03 -6.13 40.17
CA SER A 117 -1.29 -5.47 40.20
C SER A 117 -1.21 -4.09 39.54
N ALA A 118 -1.90 -3.92 38.43
CA ALA A 118 -2.01 -2.63 37.75
C ALA A 118 -2.72 -1.61 38.64
N MET A 119 -2.19 -0.39 38.72
CA MET A 119 -2.92 0.73 39.33
C MET A 119 -3.99 1.22 38.37
N PRO A 120 -5.23 1.47 38.84
CA PRO A 120 -6.27 2.08 38.03
C PRO A 120 -5.80 3.42 37.44
N ASP A 121 -6.11 3.65 36.17
CA ASP A 121 -5.86 4.91 35.43
C ASP A 121 -4.40 5.38 35.32
N GLN A 122 -3.42 4.55 35.68
CA GLN A 122 -2.00 4.86 35.46
C GLN A 122 -1.39 3.96 34.38
N VAL A 123 -0.92 4.59 33.31
CA VAL A 123 -0.21 3.94 32.21
C VAL A 123 1.08 4.67 31.86
N ALA A 124 2.13 3.93 31.54
CA ALA A 124 3.36 4.48 30.99
C ALA A 124 3.31 4.44 29.46
N ARG A 125 3.63 5.57 28.81
CA ARG A 125 3.89 5.63 27.38
C ARG A 125 5.34 5.26 27.13
N THR A 126 5.58 4.05 26.67
CA THR A 126 6.94 3.52 26.49
C THR A 126 7.53 3.88 25.13
N GLY A 127 6.69 4.26 24.16
CA GLY A 127 7.10 4.45 22.75
C GLY A 127 7.59 3.16 22.07
N ALA A 128 7.56 2.03 22.79
CA ALA A 128 8.03 0.73 22.33
C ALA A 128 7.08 0.09 21.31
N ALA A 129 5.84 0.60 21.23
CA ALA A 129 4.83 0.16 20.29
C ALA A 129 5.34 0.15 18.85
N PHE A 130 6.20 1.09 18.43
CA PHE A 130 6.74 1.05 17.06
C PHE A 130 7.47 -0.27 16.77
N ALA A 131 8.36 -0.72 17.66
CA ALA A 131 9.11 -1.95 17.46
C ALA A 131 8.20 -3.19 17.57
N PHE A 132 7.28 -3.22 18.54
CA PHE A 132 6.49 -4.41 18.86
C PHE A 132 5.14 -4.49 18.15
N PHE A 133 4.70 -3.43 17.48
CA PHE A 133 3.50 -3.42 16.63
C PHE A 133 3.88 -3.45 15.15
N VAL A 134 4.83 -2.61 14.71
CA VAL A 134 5.14 -2.48 13.27
C VAL A 134 5.99 -3.64 12.76
N LEU A 135 7.05 -4.04 13.49
CA LEU A 135 7.94 -5.10 13.00
C LEU A 135 7.24 -6.47 12.90
N PRO A 136 6.43 -6.91 13.89
CA PRO A 136 5.68 -8.17 13.76
C PRO A 136 4.69 -8.15 12.61
N THR A 137 4.10 -6.98 12.31
CA THR A 137 3.25 -6.80 11.13
C THR A 137 3.99 -7.11 9.85
N ILE A 138 5.21 -6.59 9.68
CA ILE A 138 6.04 -6.89 8.50
C ILE A 138 6.30 -8.40 8.41
N ILE A 139 6.68 -9.05 9.51
CA ILE A 139 6.97 -10.50 9.54
C ILE A 139 5.74 -11.33 9.15
N PHE A 140 4.58 -11.01 9.72
CA PHE A 140 3.32 -11.68 9.41
C PHE A 140 2.94 -11.52 7.94
N PHE A 141 2.96 -10.29 7.41
CA PHE A 141 2.63 -10.05 6.01
C PHE A 141 3.62 -10.72 5.06
N SER A 142 4.93 -10.70 5.35
CA SER A 142 5.91 -11.43 4.52
C SER A 142 5.67 -12.94 4.50
N ALA A 143 5.33 -13.55 5.64
CA ALA A 143 4.97 -14.96 5.70
C ALA A 143 3.67 -15.26 4.94
N LEU A 144 2.64 -14.44 5.12
CA LEU A 144 1.36 -14.57 4.40
C LEU A 144 1.56 -14.46 2.90
N MET A 145 2.31 -13.45 2.43
CA MET A 145 2.60 -13.26 1.02
C MET A 145 3.36 -14.48 0.45
N THR A 146 4.33 -15.01 1.19
CA THR A 146 5.04 -16.24 0.80
C THR A 146 4.09 -17.41 0.60
N VAL A 147 3.12 -17.60 1.51
CA VAL A 147 2.08 -18.64 1.38
C VAL A 147 1.20 -18.37 0.17
N LEU A 148 0.74 -17.14 -0.05
CA LEU A 148 -0.09 -16.79 -1.21
C LEU A 148 0.65 -16.98 -2.55
N TYR A 149 1.97 -16.78 -2.58
CA TYR A 149 2.82 -17.14 -3.71
C TYR A 149 2.93 -18.66 -3.88
N HIS A 150 3.13 -19.41 -2.81
CA HIS A 150 3.18 -20.87 -2.91
C HIS A 150 1.85 -21.46 -3.42
N LEU A 151 0.72 -20.88 -3.01
CA LEU A 151 -0.62 -21.31 -3.40
C LEU A 151 -1.05 -20.86 -4.81
N GLY A 152 -0.32 -19.94 -5.46
CA GLY A 152 -0.67 -19.47 -6.80
C GLY A 152 -1.57 -18.22 -6.86
N VAL A 153 -2.07 -17.73 -5.71
CA VAL A 153 -3.01 -16.60 -5.66
C VAL A 153 -2.34 -15.31 -6.13
N MET A 154 -1.11 -15.06 -5.68
CA MET A 154 -0.36 -13.87 -6.07
C MET A 154 -0.06 -13.84 -7.55
N GLN A 155 0.22 -14.99 -8.15
CA GLN A 155 0.48 -15.11 -9.58
C GLN A 155 -0.74 -14.72 -10.40
N VAL A 156 -1.94 -15.12 -9.97
CA VAL A 156 -3.20 -14.73 -10.63
C VAL A 156 -3.42 -13.23 -10.48
N ALA A 157 -3.25 -12.66 -9.28
CA ALA A 157 -3.42 -11.23 -9.03
C ALA A 157 -2.45 -10.39 -9.89
N VAL A 158 -1.15 -10.69 -9.82
CA VAL A 158 -0.10 -9.99 -10.56
C VAL A 158 -0.31 -10.13 -12.07
N ARG A 159 -0.63 -11.32 -12.58
CA ARG A 159 -0.89 -11.55 -14.02
C ARG A 159 -2.10 -10.76 -14.51
N SER A 160 -3.15 -10.66 -13.70
CA SER A 160 -4.36 -9.91 -14.05
C SER A 160 -4.06 -8.42 -14.22
N VAL A 161 -3.33 -7.83 -13.28
CA VAL A 161 -2.92 -6.42 -13.36
C VAL A 161 -1.93 -6.19 -14.50
N ALA A 162 -0.93 -7.08 -14.65
CA ALA A 162 0.05 -7.00 -15.73
C ALA A 162 -0.63 -7.08 -17.11
N TRP A 163 -1.67 -7.91 -17.26
CA TRP A 163 -2.42 -8.01 -18.51
C TRP A 163 -3.14 -6.70 -18.86
N VAL A 164 -3.80 -6.04 -17.90
CA VAL A 164 -4.46 -4.74 -18.10
C VAL A 164 -3.43 -3.67 -18.49
N MET A 165 -2.31 -3.62 -17.77
CA MET A 165 -1.22 -2.67 -18.04
C MET A 165 -0.60 -2.93 -19.41
N GLN A 166 -0.32 -4.18 -19.78
CA GLN A 166 0.32 -4.52 -21.04
C GLN A 166 -0.58 -4.16 -22.23
N ARG A 167 -1.89 -4.36 -22.09
CA ARG A 167 -2.86 -4.06 -23.13
C ARG A 167 -3.00 -2.56 -23.38
N THR A 168 -2.94 -1.74 -22.33
CA THR A 168 -3.09 -0.29 -22.40
C THR A 168 -1.77 0.41 -22.76
N LEU A 169 -0.71 0.14 -22.00
CA LEU A 169 0.60 0.80 -22.09
C LEU A 169 1.46 0.29 -23.26
N ARG A 170 1.24 -0.96 -23.71
CA ARG A 170 2.05 -1.66 -24.73
C ARG A 170 3.56 -1.69 -24.41
N THR A 171 3.88 -1.77 -23.12
CA THR A 171 5.23 -2.00 -22.59
C THR A 171 5.65 -3.46 -22.74
N SER A 172 6.94 -3.74 -22.50
CA SER A 172 7.44 -5.12 -22.57
C SER A 172 6.81 -5.99 -21.47
N GLY A 173 6.68 -7.30 -21.74
CA GLY A 173 6.08 -8.23 -20.76
C GLY A 173 6.85 -8.27 -19.44
N ALA A 174 8.19 -8.25 -19.49
CA ALA A 174 9.04 -8.25 -18.30
C ALA A 174 8.89 -6.95 -17.48
N GLU A 175 8.97 -5.78 -18.14
CA GLU A 175 8.75 -4.49 -17.47
C GLU A 175 7.37 -4.40 -16.83
N THR A 176 6.34 -4.82 -17.56
CA THR A 176 4.95 -4.76 -17.08
C THR A 176 4.70 -5.71 -15.93
N LEU A 177 5.25 -6.92 -15.99
CA LEU A 177 5.11 -7.91 -14.92
C LEU A 177 5.84 -7.45 -13.65
N SER A 178 7.02 -6.86 -13.78
CA SER A 178 7.75 -6.27 -12.66
C SER A 178 6.99 -5.09 -12.04
N ALA A 179 6.46 -4.19 -12.87
CA ALA A 179 5.67 -3.05 -12.42
C ALA A 179 4.36 -3.48 -11.71
N ALA A 180 3.65 -4.47 -12.25
CA ALA A 180 2.47 -5.03 -11.60
C ALA A 180 2.81 -5.79 -10.31
N GLY A 181 3.96 -6.49 -10.27
CA GLY A 181 4.45 -7.16 -9.07
C GLY A 181 4.70 -6.19 -7.91
N ASN A 182 5.31 -5.03 -8.19
CA ASN A 182 5.61 -3.99 -7.19
C ASN A 182 4.37 -3.41 -6.48
N ILE A 183 3.15 -3.67 -6.96
CA ILE A 183 1.91 -3.29 -6.26
C ILE A 183 1.73 -4.13 -4.99
N PHE A 184 2.18 -5.38 -5.00
CA PHE A 184 1.92 -6.35 -3.94
C PHE A 184 3.17 -6.81 -3.20
N VAL A 185 4.33 -6.79 -3.87
CA VAL A 185 5.60 -7.21 -3.30
C VAL A 185 6.63 -6.10 -3.30
N GLY A 186 7.64 -6.25 -2.45
CA GLY A 186 8.71 -5.27 -2.33
C GLY A 186 9.55 -5.15 -3.61
N GLN A 187 10.27 -4.02 -3.70
CA GLN A 187 11.19 -3.70 -4.80
C GLN A 187 12.28 -4.76 -5.06
N THR A 188 12.61 -5.60 -4.08
CA THR A 188 13.58 -6.70 -4.20
C THR A 188 12.94 -8.00 -4.71
N GLU A 189 11.64 -8.15 -4.57
CA GLU A 189 10.88 -9.37 -4.87
C GLU A 189 10.24 -9.32 -6.25
N ALA A 190 9.71 -8.15 -6.67
CA ALA A 190 9.09 -8.03 -7.99
C ALA A 190 10.04 -8.35 -9.16
N PRO A 191 11.34 -7.95 -9.15
CA PRO A 191 12.27 -8.34 -10.21
C PRO A 191 12.56 -9.83 -10.26
N LEU A 192 12.36 -10.59 -9.16
CA LEU A 192 12.53 -12.04 -9.16
C LEU A 192 11.51 -12.74 -10.08
N LEU A 193 10.32 -12.15 -10.24
CA LEU A 193 9.28 -12.65 -11.16
C LEU A 193 9.76 -12.67 -12.62
N ILE A 194 10.71 -11.79 -12.96
CA ILE A 194 11.25 -11.64 -14.31
C ILE A 194 12.74 -11.98 -14.39
N LYS A 195 13.29 -12.67 -13.38
CA LYS A 195 14.71 -12.99 -13.24
C LYS A 195 15.40 -13.45 -14.55
N PRO A 196 14.81 -14.33 -15.39
CA PRO A 196 15.44 -14.76 -16.64
C PRO A 196 15.61 -13.65 -17.68
N PHE A 197 14.81 -12.58 -17.60
CA PHE A 197 14.78 -11.51 -18.60
C PHE A 197 15.64 -10.30 -18.21
N VAL A 198 15.91 -10.10 -16.90
CA VAL A 198 16.59 -8.90 -16.36
C VAL A 198 17.91 -8.60 -17.08
N GLN A 199 18.74 -9.62 -17.33
CA GLN A 199 20.06 -9.43 -17.97
C GLN A 199 19.97 -8.96 -19.43
N ARG A 200 18.83 -9.13 -20.09
CA ARG A 200 18.62 -8.78 -21.51
C ARG A 200 17.70 -7.57 -21.69
N MET A 201 17.32 -6.89 -20.61
CA MET A 201 16.45 -5.71 -20.68
C MET A 201 17.19 -4.51 -21.26
N THR A 202 16.47 -3.71 -22.05
CA THR A 202 16.98 -2.44 -22.59
C THR A 202 17.06 -1.37 -21.49
N ARG A 203 18.01 -0.45 -21.60
CA ARG A 203 17.94 0.83 -20.88
C ARG A 203 16.97 1.75 -21.63
N SER A 204 15.85 2.09 -20.99
CA SER A 204 14.81 2.99 -21.51
C SER A 204 14.62 4.18 -20.59
#